data_AF-A0A143XER7-F1
#
_entry.id   AF-A0A143XER7-F1
#
_cell.length_a   1.000
_cell.length_b   1.000
_cell.length_c   1.000
_cell.angle_alpha   90.00
_cell.angle_beta   90.00
_cell.angle_gamma   90.00
#
_symmetry.space_group_name_H-M   'P 1'
#
loop_
_entity.id
_entity.type
_entity.pdbx_description
1 polymer ?
#
loop_
_entity_poly.entity_id
_entity_poly.type
_entity_poly.pdbx_seq_one_letter_code
_entity_poly.pdbx_strand_id
1 'polypeptide(L)' 'MRKSQFAIERCKTMSTLQKVLGGKYKLEILYYIALKDIHRFGELRRCIEEISESSLTKQLRELEADGFIT' A
#
# COMPACT_ATOMS: atom_id res chain seq x y z
N MET A 1 -27.24 6.74 -20.49
CA MET A 1 -26.02 6.04 -20.98
C MET A 1 -25.88 4.70 -20.23
N ARG A 2 -26.03 3.55 -20.89
CA ARG A 2 -25.69 2.23 -20.30
C ARG A 2 -24.18 2.05 -20.37
N LYS A 3 -23.50 1.91 -19.23
CA LYS A 3 -22.09 1.52 -19.21
C LYS A 3 -21.97 0.05 -19.58
N SER A 4 -20.94 -0.32 -20.35
CA SER A 4 -20.66 -1.72 -20.68
C SER A 4 -20.30 -2.51 -19.41
N GLN A 5 -20.60 -3.81 -19.40
CA GLN A 5 -20.31 -4.69 -18.27
C GLN A 5 -18.81 -4.67 -17.91
N PHE A 6 -17.94 -4.69 -18.92
CA PHE A 6 -16.50 -4.54 -18.76
C PHE A 6 -16.08 -3.23 -18.05
N ALA A 7 -16.76 -2.12 -18.34
CA ALA A 7 -16.47 -0.85 -17.68
C ALA A 7 -16.86 -0.85 -16.19
N ILE A 8 -17.90 -1.61 -15.81
CA ILE A 8 -18.35 -1.76 -14.42
C ILE A 8 -17.36 -2.65 -13.65
N GLU A 9 -16.94 -3.77 -14.24
CA GLU A 9 -15.96 -4.68 -13.64
C GLU A 9 -14.61 -3.99 -13.41
N ARG A 10 -14.10 -3.27 -14.41
CA ARG A 10 -12.87 -2.48 -14.29
C ARG A 10 -12.97 -1.45 -13.16
N CYS A 11 -14.12 -0.80 -13.00
CA CYS A 11 -14.34 0.16 -11.92
C CYS A 11 -14.24 -0.50 -10.54
N LYS A 12 -14.83 -1.69 -10.36
CA LYS A 12 -14.71 -2.46 -9.12
C LYS A 12 -13.25 -2.82 -8.84
N THR A 13 -12.56 -3.43 -9.80
CA THR A 13 -11.15 -3.83 -9.64
C THR A 13 -10.26 -2.64 -9.30
N MET A 14 -10.39 -1.53 -10.02
CA MET A 14 -9.61 -0.32 -9.76
C MET A 14 -9.94 0.28 -8.39
N SER A 15 -11.21 0.29 -7.99
CA SER A 15 -11.59 0.79 -6.66
C SER A 15 -11.00 -0.04 -5.53
N THR A 16 -10.95 -1.37 -5.68
CA THR A 16 -10.33 -2.26 -4.70
C THR A 16 -8.82 -2.01 -4.63
N LEU A 17 -8.14 -1.94 -5.78
CA LEU A 17 -6.71 -1.65 -5.81
C LEU A 17 -6.37 -0.29 -5.23
N GLN A 18 -7.13 0.75 -5.55
CA GLN A 18 -6.95 2.08 -4.97
C GLN A 18 -7.22 2.10 -3.46
N LYS A 19 -8.16 1.29 -2.96
CA LYS A 19 -8.41 1.19 -1.52
C LYS A 19 -7.24 0.53 -0.78
N VAL A 20 -6.71 -0.53 -1.37
CA VAL A 20 -5.70 -1.39 -0.72
C VAL A 20 -4.30 -0.82 -0.89
N LEU A 21 -3.91 -0.46 -2.11
CA LEU A 21 -2.57 0.00 -2.48
C LEU A 21 -2.48 1.52 -2.66
N GLY A 22 -3.61 2.23 -2.61
CA GLY A 22 -3.61 3.69 -2.70
C GLY A 22 -3.03 4.33 -1.45
N GLY A 23 -2.46 5.52 -1.63
CA GLY A 23 -1.77 6.27 -0.60
C GLY A 23 -0.34 6.62 -1.02
N LYS A 24 0.27 7.59 -0.33
CA LYS A 24 1.62 8.07 -0.66
C LYS A 24 2.69 7.00 -0.43
N TYR A 25 2.54 6.17 0.61
CA TYR A 25 3.64 5.36 1.12
C TYR A 25 3.49 3.84 0.96
N LYS A 26 2.31 3.29 0.66
CA LYS A 26 2.10 1.83 0.63
C LYS A 26 3.01 1.12 -0.38
N LEU A 27 3.10 1.66 -1.59
CA LEU A 27 3.95 1.09 -2.64
C LEU A 27 5.44 1.18 -2.31
N GLU A 28 5.89 2.28 -1.69
CA GLU A 28 7.27 2.42 -1.21
C GLU A 28 7.58 1.43 -0.09
N ILE A 29 6.68 1.28 0.88
CA ILE A 29 6.83 0.31 1.97
C ILE A 29 7.00 -1.10 1.39
N LEU A 30 6.13 -1.50 0.46
CA LEU A 30 6.20 -2.82 -0.18
C LEU A 30 7.47 -2.98 -1.01
N TYR A 31 7.93 -1.93 -1.70
CA TYR A 31 9.19 -1.95 -2.43
C TYR A 31 10.37 -2.23 -1.49
N TYR A 32 10.47 -1.52 -0.37
CA TYR A 32 11.59 -1.69 0.56
C TYR A 32 11.55 -3.04 1.28
N ILE A 33 10.38 -3.54 1.64
CA ILE A 33 10.24 -4.84 2.29
C ILE A 33 10.51 -5.97 1.28
N ALA A 34 9.82 -5.98 0.13
CA ALA A 34 9.86 -7.11 -0.79
C ALA A 34 11.09 -7.14 -1.70
N LEU A 35 11.62 -5.98 -2.10
CA LEU A 35 12.73 -5.90 -3.07
C LEU A 35 14.05 -5.45 -2.45
N LYS A 36 14.03 -4.80 -1.28
CA LYS A 36 15.24 -4.39 -0.55
C LYS A 36 15.48 -5.17 0.74
N ASP A 37 14.55 -6.05 1.13
CA ASP A 37 14.64 -6.90 2.32
C ASP A 37 14.80 -6.11 3.63
N ILE A 38 14.20 -4.92 3.71
CA ILE A 38 14.26 -4.05 4.89
C ILE A 38 13.05 -4.29 5.77
N HIS A 39 13.25 -4.99 6.90
CA HIS A 39 12.18 -5.35 7.84
C HIS A 39 12.20 -4.55 9.15
N ARG A 40 13.32 -3.87 9.47
CA ARG A 40 13.42 -3.10 10.72
C ARG A 40 12.70 -1.75 10.57
N PHE A 41 11.75 -1.48 11.44
CA PHE A 41 10.94 -0.25 11.42
C PHE A 41 11.78 1.03 11.29
N GLY A 42 12.85 1.15 12.06
CA GLY A 42 13.72 2.33 12.03
C GLY A 42 14.50 2.52 10.73
N GLU A 43 14.86 1.43 10.06
CA GLU A 43 15.53 1.49 8.74
C GLU A 43 14.52 1.83 7.66
N LEU A 44 13.36 1.18 7.66
CA LEU A 44 12.26 1.45 6.75
C LEU A 44 11.83 2.93 6.83
N ARG A 45 11.73 3.48 8.03
CA ARG A 45 11.42 4.91 8.25
C ARG A 45 12.47 5.85 7.68
N ARG A 46 13.76 5.48 7.71
CA ARG A 46 14.84 6.32 7.14
C ARG A 46 14.86 6.28 5.62
N CYS A 47 14.41 5.16 5.03
CA CYS A 47 14.33 5.01 3.58
C CYS A 47 13.14 5.76 2.95
N ILE A 48 12.10 6.01 3.74
CA ILE A 48 10.88 6.70 3.28
C ILE A 48 10.91 8.14 3.79
N GLU A 49 11.22 9.07 2.91
CA GLU A 49 11.32 10.48 3.26
C GLU A 49 9.96 11.05 3.74
N GLU A 50 10.00 11.94 4.73
CA GLU A 50 8.82 12.65 5.28
C GLU A 50 7.73 11.79 5.95
N ILE A 51 7.92 10.48 6.13
CA ILE A 51 6.93 9.66 6.85
C ILE A 51 7.06 9.84 8.37
N SER A 52 5.96 10.17 9.03
CA SER A 52 5.88 10.14 10.48
C SER A 52 5.80 8.70 11.00
N GLU A 53 6.26 8.45 12.24
CA GLU A 53 6.15 7.12 12.86
C GLU A 53 4.71 6.63 12.96
N SER A 54 3.79 7.54 13.31
CA SER A 54 2.36 7.22 13.38
C SER A 54 1.80 6.81 12.03
N SER A 55 2.20 7.49 10.95
CA SER A 55 1.80 7.16 9.59
C SER A 55 2.38 5.81 9.17
N LEU A 56 3.69 5.60 9.34
CA LEU A 56 4.34 4.33 9.00
C LEU A 56 3.70 3.15 9.75
N THR A 57 3.45 3.29 11.05
CA THR A 57 2.78 2.27 11.86
C THR A 57 1.38 1.96 11.34
N LYS A 58 0.60 2.99 11.00
CA LYS A 58 -0.74 2.81 10.45
C LYS A 58 -0.70 2.07 9.11
N GLN A 59 0.18 2.48 8.20
CA GLN A 59 0.33 1.87 6.88
C GLN A 59 0.79 0.41 6.96
N LEU A 60 1.74 0.09 7.85
CA LEU A 60 2.19 -1.28 8.07
C LEU A 60 1.04 -2.17 8.58
N ARG A 61 0.26 -1.71 9.56
CA ARG A 61 -0.90 -2.46 10.07
C ARG A 61 -1.97 -2.67 9.00
N GLU A 62 -2.21 -1.67 8.15
CA GLU A 62 -3.14 -1.83 7.02
C GLU A 62 -2.63 -2.87 6.03
N LEU A 63 -1.34 -2.81 5.66
CA LEU A 63 -0.72 -3.78 4.75
C LEU A 63 -0.70 -5.20 5.31
N GLU A 64 -0.48 -5.36 6.62
CA GLU A 64 -0.55 -6.64 7.33
C GLU A 64 -1.98 -7.18 7.33
N ALA A 65 -2.97 -6.35 7.66
CA ALA A 65 -4.39 -6.72 7.63
C ALA A 65 -4.89 -7.07 6.22
N ASP A 66 -4.36 -6.41 5.20
CA ASP A 66 -4.63 -6.69 3.79
C ASP A 66 -3.80 -7.90 3.26
N GLY A 67 -2.89 -8.46 4.06
CA GLY A 67 -2.13 -9.68 3.74
C GLY A 67 -0.91 -9.49 2.84
N PHE A 68 -0.40 -8.27 2.69
CA PHE A 68 0.79 -7.98 1.88
C PHE A 68 2.11 -8.23 2.61
N ILE A 69 2.10 -8.12 3.93
CA ILE A 69 3.27 -8.30 4.79
C ILE A 69 2.88 -9.15 6.01
N THR A 70 3.88 -9.72 6.68
CA THR A 70 3.75 -10.62 7.84
C THR A 70 4.62 -10.18 9.00
#